data_AF-A0A967VXX6-F1
#
_entry.id   AF-A0A967VXX6-F1
#
_cell.length_a   1.000
_cell.length_b   1.000
_cell.length_c   1.000
_cell.angle_alpha   90.00
_cell.angle_beta   90.00
_cell.angle_gamma   90.00
#
_symmetry.space_group_name_H-M   'P 1'
#
loop_
_entity.id
_entity.type
_entity.pdbx_description
1 polymer ?
#
loop_
_entity_poly.entity_id
_entity_poly.type
_entity_poly.pdbx_seq_one_letter_code
_entity_poly.pdbx_strand_id
1 'polypeptide(L)' 'DVFAPAAAHLVGGGALDALGPPADDLVRLPLPEPEAADGLVRGTVLAVDRFGNLVTNIPRAALPPEVSVVVEDRSVGPVR' A
#
# COMPACT_ATOMS: atom_id res chain seq x y z
N ASP A 1 -13.50 -4.38 23.51
CA ASP A 1 -13.72 -4.50 22.06
C ASP A 1 -14.53 -3.29 21.61
N VAL A 2 -14.17 -2.69 20.47
CA VAL A 2 -14.73 -1.40 19.99
C VAL A 2 -15.02 -1.47 18.49
N PHE A 3 -14.10 -2.04 17.71
CA PHE A 3 -14.21 -2.05 16.25
C PHE A 3 -15.28 -3.00 15.71
N ALA A 4 -15.44 -4.20 16.29
CA ALA A 4 -16.42 -5.15 15.77
C ALA A 4 -17.89 -4.65 15.93
N PRO A 5 -18.32 -4.12 17.09
CA PRO A 5 -19.65 -3.51 17.24
C PRO A 5 -19.84 -2.27 16.36
N ALA A 6 -18.82 -1.42 16.25
CA ALA A 6 -18.87 -0.23 15.40
C ALA A 6 -19.06 -0.59 13.91
N ALA A 7 -18.34 -1.61 13.42
CA ALA A 7 -18.52 -2.13 12.07
C ALA A 7 -19.92 -2.72 11.86
N ALA A 8 -20.44 -3.47 12.83
CA ALA A 8 -21.80 -4.03 12.77
C ALA A 8 -22.88 -2.93 12.69
N HIS A 9 -22.73 -1.86 13.46
CA HIS A 9 -23.63 -0.69 13.41
C HIS A 9 -23.65 -0.06 12.01
N LEU A 10 -22.48 0.17 11.40
CA LEU A 10 -22.38 0.75 10.06
C LEU A 10 -22.97 -0.16 8.97
N VAL A 11 -22.65 -1.46 9.00
CA VAL A 11 -23.22 -2.44 8.05
C VAL A 11 -24.74 -2.54 8.20
N GLY A 12 -25.26 -2.39 9.42
CA GLY A 12 -26.69 -2.32 9.72
C GLY A 12 -27.39 -1.02 9.25
N GLY A 13 -26.67 -0.10 8.61
CA GLY A 13 -27.21 1.19 8.16
C GLY A 13 -27.24 2.26 9.25
N GLY A 14 -26.59 2.02 10.38
CA GLY A 14 -26.42 3.01 11.43
C GLY A 14 -25.57 4.20 10.96
N ALA A 15 -25.92 5.39 11.44
CA ALA A 15 -25.23 6.61 11.06
C ALA A 15 -23.80 6.67 11.64
N LEU A 16 -22.85 7.23 10.88
CA LEU A 16 -21.43 7.33 11.26
C LEU A 16 -21.22 8.25 12.46
N ASP A 17 -21.97 9.35 12.52
CA ASP A 17 -21.96 10.32 13.62
C ASP A 17 -22.49 9.76 14.95
N ALA A 18 -23.23 8.64 14.90
CA ALA A 18 -23.64 7.90 16.09
C ALA A 18 -22.49 7.08 16.72
N LEU A 19 -21.35 6.92 16.02
CA LEU A 19 -20.16 6.25 16.57
C LEU A 19 -19.32 7.16 17.47
N GLY A 20 -19.61 8.47 17.48
CA GLY A 20 -18.92 9.44 18.30
C GLY A 20 -18.67 10.77 17.58
N PRO A 21 -18.03 11.72 18.27
CA PRO A 21 -17.66 12.99 17.67
C PRO A 21 -16.63 12.79 16.53
N PRO A 22 -16.54 13.72 15.57
CA PRO A 22 -15.50 13.73 14.56
C PRO A 22 -14.09 13.63 15.20
N ALA A 23 -13.22 12.85 14.56
CA ALA A 23 -11.81 12.77 14.94
C ALA A 23 -11.01 13.78 14.12
N ASP A 24 -10.44 14.78 14.78
CA ASP A 24 -9.65 15.83 14.13
C ASP A 24 -8.16 15.50 14.03
N ASP A 25 -7.67 14.58 14.88
CA ASP A 25 -6.25 14.19 14.95
C ASP A 25 -6.08 12.69 14.70
N LEU A 26 -5.89 12.35 13.42
CA LEU A 26 -5.58 10.98 13.00
C LEU A 26 -4.07 10.78 12.97
N VAL A 27 -3.58 9.83 13.77
CA VAL A 27 -2.18 9.42 13.76
C VAL A 27 -1.81 8.88 12.37
N ARG A 28 -0.91 9.57 11.67
CA ARG A 28 -0.38 9.14 10.37
C ARG A 28 0.97 8.45 10.56
N LEU A 29 1.06 7.20 10.11
CA LEU A 29 2.32 6.48 10.07
C LEU A 29 3.10 6.90 8.82
N PRO A 30 4.41 7.18 8.93
CA PRO A 30 5.23 7.45 7.76
C PRO A 30 5.39 6.18 6.94
N LEU A 31 5.07 6.27 5.65
CA LEU A 31 5.41 5.22 4.69
C LEU A 31 6.74 5.58 4.01
N PRO A 32 7.61 4.60 3.72
CA PRO A 32 8.81 4.87 2.95
C PRO A 32 8.39 5.34 1.56
N GLU A 33 8.97 6.43 1.09
CA GLU A 33 8.82 6.92 -0.29
C GLU A 33 9.89 6.28 -1.17
N PRO A 34 9.58 5.91 -2.42
CA PRO A 34 10.58 5.45 -3.37
C PRO A 34 11.45 6.62 -3.84
N GLU A 35 12.73 6.34 -4.10
CA GLU A 35 13.69 7.31 -4.62
C GLU A 35 13.92 7.07 -6.11
N ALA A 36 13.84 8.12 -6.93
CA ALA A 36 14.12 8.04 -8.35
C ALA A 36 15.34 8.91 -8.70
N ALA A 37 16.38 8.29 -9.26
CA ALA A 37 17.60 8.97 -9.67
C ALA A 37 18.27 8.21 -10.84
N ASP A 38 18.87 8.95 -11.78
CA ASP A 38 19.68 8.38 -12.88
C ASP A 38 18.99 7.29 -13.71
N GLY A 39 17.67 7.40 -13.91
CA GLY A 39 16.87 6.41 -14.65
C GLY A 39 16.55 5.13 -13.86
N LEU A 40 16.85 5.10 -12.56
CA LEU A 40 16.56 4.00 -11.66
C LEU A 40 15.56 4.43 -10.59
N VAL A 41 14.65 3.53 -10.24
CA VAL A 41 13.72 3.70 -9.10
C VAL A 41 14.07 2.69 -8.02
N ARG A 42 14.43 3.20 -6.85
CA ARG A 42 14.72 2.42 -5.65
C ARG A 42 13.51 2.48 -4.73
N GLY A 43 12.90 1.31 -4.50
CA GLY A 43 11.81 1.15 -3.56
C GLY A 43 12.11 0.14 -2.45
N THR A 44 11.11 -0.09 -1.62
CA THR A 44 11.13 -1.03 -0.50
C THR A 44 9.99 -2.03 -0.68
N VAL A 45 10.24 -3.31 -0.36
CA VAL A 45 9.20 -4.33 -0.26
C VAL A 45 8.38 -4.05 1.00
N LEU A 46 7.12 -3.67 0.82
CA LEU A 46 6.17 -3.38 1.89
C LEU A 46 5.53 -4.65 2.46
N ALA A 47 5.34 -5.67 1.62
CA ALA A 47 4.75 -6.94 2.01
C ALA A 47 5.19 -8.09 1.11
N VAL A 48 5.17 -9.29 1.66
CA VAL A 48 5.27 -10.55 0.92
C VAL A 48 3.94 -11.27 1.09
N ASP A 49 3.24 -11.56 0.00
CA ASP A 49 1.97 -12.27 0.06
C ASP A 49 2.17 -13.78 0.29
N ARG A 50 1.06 -14.51 0.50
CA ARG A 50 1.12 -15.97 0.77
C ARG A 50 1.65 -16.80 -0.40
N PHE A 51 1.70 -16.25 -1.60
CA PHE A 51 2.21 -16.91 -2.80
C PHE A 51 3.69 -16.59 -3.04
N GLY A 52 4.28 -15.68 -2.25
CA GLY A 52 5.65 -15.21 -2.42
C GLY A 52 5.79 -14.00 -3.34
N ASN A 53 4.71 -13.33 -3.73
CA ASN A 53 4.80 -12.09 -4.49
C ASN A 53 5.29 -10.94 -3.59
N LEU A 54 6.11 -10.06 -4.17
CA LEU A 54 6.65 -8.89 -3.49
C LEU A 54 5.79 -7.66 -3.83
N VAL A 55 5.18 -7.06 -2.82
CA VAL A 55 4.48 -5.76 -2.96
C VAL A 55 5.46 -4.67 -2.57
N THR A 56 5.74 -3.74 -3.48
CA THR A 56 6.67 -2.63 -3.24
C THR A 56 5.94 -1.31 -3.03
N ASN A 57 6.65 -0.30 -2.53
CA ASN A 57 6.18 1.08 -2.47
C ASN A 57 6.37 1.85 -3.79
N ILE A 58 6.76 1.19 -4.90
CA ILE A 58 7.03 1.85 -6.17
C ILE A 58 5.70 2.05 -6.92
N PRO A 59 5.21 3.29 -7.10
CA PRO A 59 3.98 3.53 -7.82
C PRO A 59 4.20 3.31 -9.32
N ARG A 60 3.14 2.86 -10.01
CA ARG A 60 3.16 2.70 -11.48
C ARG A 60 3.58 3.98 -12.21
N ALA A 61 3.19 5.15 -11.69
CA ALA A 61 3.53 6.44 -12.29
C ALA A 61 5.04 6.76 -12.25
N ALA A 62 5.81 6.12 -11.37
CA ALA A 62 7.27 6.26 -11.34
C ALA A 62 7.98 5.39 -12.39
N LEU A 63 7.24 4.55 -13.11
CA LEU A 63 7.79 3.56 -14.03
C LEU A 63 7.42 3.88 -15.49
N PRO A 64 8.31 3.59 -16.46
CA PRO A 64 7.96 3.65 -17.87
C PRO A 64 6.90 2.57 -18.23
N PRO A 65 6.30 2.63 -19.43
CA PRO A 65 5.28 1.68 -19.85
C PRO A 65 5.75 0.22 -19.84
N GLU A 66 7.04 -0.02 -20.08
CA GLU A 66 7.67 -1.33 -20.10
C GLU A 66 8.81 -1.37 -19.08
N VAL A 67 8.74 -2.32 -18.15
CA VAL A 67 9.75 -2.52 -17.11
C VAL A 67 10.16 -3.98 -17.08
N SER A 68 11.47 -4.22 -17.08
CA SER A 68 12.05 -5.51 -16.73
C SER A 68 12.49 -5.49 -15.26
N VAL A 69 12.20 -6.56 -14.55
CA VAL A 69 12.68 -6.75 -13.17
C VAL A 69 13.76 -7.80 -13.17
N VAL A 70 14.87 -7.50 -12.50
CA VAL A 70 15.98 -8.44 -12.29
C VAL A 70 16.18 -8.62 -10.80
N VAL A 71 16.25 -9.88 -10.35
CA VAL A 71 16.56 -10.27 -8.98
C VAL A 71 17.82 -11.11 -9.01
N GLU A 72 18.88 -10.61 -8.38
CA GLU A 72 20.26 -11.11 -8.57
C GLU A 72 20.60 -11.13 -10.07
N ASP A 73 20.75 -12.30 -10.67
CA ASP A 73 21.04 -12.45 -12.11
C ASP A 73 19.83 -12.93 -12.92
N ARG A 74 18.64 -12.97 -12.30
CA ARG A 74 17.44 -13.56 -12.91
C ARG A 74 16.42 -12.49 -13.31
N SER A 75 16.09 -12.45 -14.60
CA SER A 75 14.93 -11.70 -15.08
C SER A 75 13.63 -12.37 -14.63
N VAL A 76 12.74 -11.60 -13.99
CA VAL A 76 11.46 -12.07 -13.41
C VAL A 76 10.27 -11.76 -14.35
N GLY A 77 10.57 -11.35 -15.59
CA GLY A 77 9.57 -11.06 -16.61
C GLY A 77 9.10 -9.60 -16.60
N PRO A 78 8.24 -9.23 -17.57
CA PRO A 78 7.76 -7.86 -17.69
C PRO A 78 6.74 -7.54 -16.60
N VAL A 79 6.89 -6.38 -15.96
CA VAL A 79 5.87 -5.81 -15.06
C VAL A 79 4.94 -4.96 -15.92
N ARG A 80 3.63 -5.26 -15.91
CA ARG A 80 2.59 -4.53 -16.68
C ARG A 80 1.79 -3.59 -15.81
#